data_AF-A0A842UJH5-F1
#
_entry.id   AF-A0A842UJH5-F1
#
_cell.length_a   1.000
_cell.length_b   1.000
_cell.length_c   1.000
_cell.angle_alpha   90.00
_cell.angle_beta   90.00
_cell.angle_gamma   90.00
#
_symmetry.space_group_name_H-M   'P 1'
#
loop_
_entity.id
_entity.type
_entity.pdbx_description
1 polymer ?
#
loop_
_entity_poly.entity_id
_entity_poly.type
_entity_poly.pdbx_seq_one_letter_code
_entity_poly.pdbx_strand_id
1 'polypeptide(L)' 'MENNYPYYAVCCFGRPSLGRRRSFYRSLASAINDAKELQGGSLTNVRILGYQTRARALDADISDNAPVVWSK' A
#
# COMPACT_ATOMS: atom_id res chain seq x y z
N MET A 1 8.16 16.10 6.08
CA MET A 1 6.74 16.02 6.47
C MET A 1 6.56 14.72 7.23
N GLU A 2 6.33 14.78 8.55
CA GLU A 2 5.92 13.61 9.32
C GLU A 2 4.55 13.18 8.79
N ASN A 3 4.52 12.04 8.10
CA ASN A 3 3.27 11.51 7.55
C ASN A 3 2.47 10.89 8.70
N ASN A 4 1.48 11.66 9.18
CA ASN A 4 0.60 11.31 10.30
C ASN A 4 -0.53 10.34 9.86
N TYR A 5 -0.18 9.32 9.07
CA TYR A 5 -1.13 8.29 8.64
C TYR A 5 -0.95 7.05 9.52
N PRO A 6 -1.93 6.72 10.39
CA PRO A 6 -1.85 5.51 11.22
C PRO A 6 -1.98 4.22 10.42
N TYR A 7 -2.46 4.29 9.17
CA TYR A 7 -2.69 3.11 8.31
C TYR A 7 -2.11 3.30 6.91
N TYR A 8 -1.57 2.22 6.38
CA TYR A 8 -0.95 2.18 5.05
C TYR A 8 -1.51 1.01 4.24
N ALA A 9 -1.78 1.23 2.97
CA ALA A 9 -2.13 0.18 2.02
C ALA A 9 -1.14 0.18 0.85
N VAL A 10 -0.69 -1.02 0.45
CA VAL A 10 0.13 -1.20 -0.75
C VAL A 10 -0.79 -1.57 -1.90
N CYS A 11 -0.80 -0.73 -2.93
CA CYS A 11 -1.62 -0.89 -4.12
C CYS A 11 -0.70 -1.10 -5.33
N CYS A 12 -1.09 -1.96 -6.27
CA CYS A 12 -0.31 -2.23 -7.48
C CYS A 12 -1.23 -2.62 -8.65
N PHE A 13 -0.72 -2.53 -9.88
CA PHE A 13 -1.42 -3.04 -11.06
C PHE A 13 -1.24 -4.55 -11.17
N GLY A 14 -2.38 -5.25 -11.27
CA GLY A 14 -2.48 -6.70 -11.13
C GLY A 14 -2.90 -7.07 -9.71
N ARG A 15 -3.84 -8.02 -9.57
CA ARG A 15 -4.17 -8.53 -8.23
C ARG A 15 -2.99 -9.37 -7.76
N PRO A 16 -2.29 -8.98 -6.67
CA PRO A 16 -1.29 -9.87 -6.09
C PRO A 16 -1.98 -11.20 -5.73
N SER A 17 -1.36 -12.33 -6.11
CA SER A 17 -1.81 -13.67 -5.70
C SER A 17 -1.65 -13.87 -4.19
N LEU A 18 -0.85 -13.02 -3.54
CA LEU A 18 -0.80 -12.83 -2.10
C LEU A 18 -2.18 -12.29 -1.66
N GLY A 19 -3.00 -13.15 -1.07
CA GLY A 19 -4.43 -12.89 -0.87
C GLY A 19 -4.77 -11.53 -0.24
N ARG A 20 -6.05 -11.13 -0.40
CA ARG A 20 -6.75 -9.89 0.05
C ARG A 20 -6.40 -9.33 1.46
N ARG A 21 -5.62 -10.02 2.29
CA ARG A 21 -5.41 -9.77 3.71
C ARG A 21 -4.14 -8.98 4.08
N ARG A 22 -3.39 -8.42 3.13
CA ARG A 22 -2.17 -7.62 3.46
C ARG A 22 -2.28 -6.11 3.30
N SER A 23 -3.44 -5.53 2.98
CA SER A 23 -3.63 -4.07 2.92
C SER A 23 -3.56 -3.36 4.29
N PHE A 24 -3.12 -4.05 5.35
CA PHE A 24 -2.94 -3.50 6.69
C PHE A 24 -1.50 -3.69 7.14
N TYR A 25 -0.70 -2.65 6.98
CA TYR A 25 0.69 -2.64 7.44
C TYR A 25 0.80 -2.00 8.82
N ARG A 26 1.49 -2.68 9.74
CA ARG A 26 1.75 -2.18 11.11
C ARG A 26 2.61 -0.90 11.12
N SER A 27 3.43 -0.69 10.09
CA SER A 27 4.28 0.49 9.93
C SER A 27 4.56 0.78 8.46
N LEU A 28 4.94 2.02 8.16
CA LEU A 28 5.37 2.44 6.82
C LEU A 28 6.58 1.62 6.34
N ALA A 29 7.52 1.31 7.23
CA ALA A 29 8.71 0.53 6.89
C ALA A 29 8.34 -0.88 6.39
N SER A 30 7.39 -1.56 7.04
CA SER A 30 6.88 -2.85 6.56
C SER A 30 6.16 -2.73 5.23
N ALA A 31 5.36 -1.68 5.04
CA ALA A 31 4.68 -1.43 3.76
C ALA A 31 5.69 -1.23 2.62
N ILE A 32 6.79 -0.50 2.86
CA ILE A 32 7.87 -0.28 1.89
C ILE A 32 8.58 -1.59 1.54
N ASN A 33 8.82 -2.47 2.52
CA ASN A 33 9.48 -3.75 2.24
C ASN A 33 8.61 -4.63 1.34
N ASP A 34 7.32 -4.81 1.68
CA ASP A 34 6.39 -5.56 0.84
C ASP A 34 6.24 -4.92 -0.55
N ALA A 35 6.20 -3.58 -0.64
CA ALA A 35 6.15 -2.89 -1.92
C ALA A 35 7.36 -3.18 -2.81
N LYS A 36 8.57 -3.27 -2.22
CA LYS A 36 9.80 -3.66 -2.94
C LYS A 36 9.77 -5.12 -3.38
N GLU A 37 9.27 -6.03 -2.53
CA GLU A 37 9.11 -7.45 -2.89
C GLU A 37 8.13 -7.62 -4.06
N LEU A 38 7.01 -6.91 -4.04
CA LEU A 38 6.02 -6.91 -5.12
C LEU A 38 6.60 -6.37 -6.43
N GLN A 39 7.43 -5.32 -6.36
CA GLN A 39 8.13 -4.76 -7.51
C GLN A 39 9.18 -5.72 -8.10
N GLY A 40 9.80 -6.56 -7.26
CA GLY A 40 10.70 -7.62 -7.73
C GLY A 40 9.98 -8.77 -8.46
N GLY A 41 8.65 -8.82 -8.39
CA GLY A 41 7.81 -9.76 -9.13
C GLY A 41 7.30 -9.21 -10.47
N SER A 42 6.22 -9.79 -10.98
CA SER A 42 5.56 -9.36 -12.24
C SER A 42 4.59 -8.19 -12.09
N LEU A 43 4.54 -7.53 -10.93
CA LEU A 43 3.59 -6.45 -10.65
C LEU A 43 4.20 -5.09 -10.98
N THR A 44 3.37 -4.18 -11.47
CA THR A 44 3.79 -2.84 -11.90
C THR A 44 3.09 -1.75 -11.09
N ASN A 45 3.62 -0.52 -11.10
CA ASN A 45 3.01 0.65 -10.48
C ASN A 45 2.69 0.45 -8.97
N VAL A 46 3.66 -0.05 -8.20
CA VAL A 46 3.46 -0.26 -6.76
C VAL A 46 3.50 1.09 -6.03
N ARG A 47 2.44 1.38 -5.27
CA ARG A 47 2.26 2.62 -4.50
C ARG A 47 1.83 2.31 -3.08
N ILE A 48 2.24 3.14 -2.14
CA ILE A 48 1.77 3.09 -0.75
C ILE A 48 0.92 4.31 -0.50
N LEU A 49 -0.32 4.06 -0.11
CA LEU A 49 -1.31 5.07 0.18
C LEU A 49 -1.51 5.19 1.70
N GLY A 50 -1.58 6.43 2.19
CA GLY A 50 -1.78 6.74 3.61
C GLY A 50 -3.24 6.99 3.96
N TYR A 51 -3.72 6.42 5.07
CA TYR A 51 -5.11 6.52 5.51
C TYR A 51 -5.23 6.85 7.00
N GLN A 52 -6.30 7.58 7.32
CA GLN A 52 -6.69 7.92 8.68
C GLN A 52 -7.51 6.83 9.37
N THR A 53 -8.18 5.97 8.60
CA THR A 53 -8.99 4.88 9.15
C THR A 53 -8.63 3.53 8.55
N ARG A 54 -8.75 2.49 9.37
CA ARG A 54 -8.47 1.11 8.98
C ARG A 54 -9.39 0.62 7.86
N ALA A 55 -10.67 0.97 7.89
CA ALA A 55 -11.63 0.54 6.87
C ALA A 55 -11.24 1.07 5.48
N ARG A 56 -10.88 2.35 5.37
CA ARG A 56 -10.43 2.95 4.10
C ARG A 56 -9.14 2.29 3.57
N ALA A 57 -8.20 1.95 4.44
CA ALA A 57 -6.99 1.24 4.04
C ALA A 57 -7.27 -0.19 3.53
N LEU A 58 -8.30 -0.86 4.06
CA LEU A 58 -8.70 -2.21 3.61
C LEU A 58 -9.41 -2.19 2.26
N ASP A 59 -10.21 -1.17 2.01
CA ASP A 59 -10.94 -0.96 0.75
C ASP A 59 -10.10 -0.27 -0.33
N ALA A 60 -8.86 0.12 0.00
CA ALA A 60 -7.94 0.79 -0.90
C ALA A 60 -7.63 -0.06 -2.13
N ASP A 61 -7.65 0.58 -3.29
CA ASP A 61 -7.24 0.00 -4.56
C ASP A 61 -6.27 0.92 -5.30
N ILE A 62 -5.66 0.44 -6.38
CA ILE A 62 -4.70 1.20 -7.19
C ILE A 62 -5.29 2.48 -7.80
N SER A 63 -6.61 2.53 -7.96
CA SER A 63 -7.33 3.73 -8.42
C SER A 63 -7.75 4.68 -7.30
N ASP A 64 -7.45 4.40 -6.03
CA ASP A 64 -7.77 5.33 -4.93
C ASP A 64 -6.89 6.59 -5.05
N ASN A 65 -7.49 7.74 -4.76
CA ASN A 65 -6.86 9.05 -4.81
C ASN A 65 -6.27 9.47 -3.46
N ALA A 66 -6.11 8.54 -2.52
CA ALA A 66 -5.49 8.79 -1.24
C ALA A 66 -4.03 9.30 -1.40
N PRO A 67 -3.51 10.03 -0.39
CA PRO A 67 -2.14 10.55 -0.43
C PRO A 67 -1.11 9.44 -0.62
N VAL A 68 -0.27 9.59 -1.66
CA VAL A 68 0.85 8.68 -1.92
C VAL A 68 1.96 8.99 -0.93
N VAL A 69 2.18 8.08 0.00
CA VAL A 69 3.22 8.16 1.03
C VAL A 69 4.56 7.64 0.47
N TRP A 70 4.49 6.73 -0.48
CA TRP A 70 5.65 6.20 -1.19
C TRP A 70 5.25 5.69 -2.57
N SER A 71 6.10 5.94 -3.56
CA SER A 71 6.00 5.37 -4.90
C SER A 71 7.40 5.27 -5.49
N LYS A 72 7.60 4.30 -6.39
CA LYS A 72 8.84 4.19 -7.17
C LYS A 72 8.50 3.87 -8.62
#